data_AF-A0A810MX19-F1
#
_entry.id   AF-A0A810MX19-F1
#
_cell.length_a   1.000
_cell.length_b   1.000
_cell.length_c   1.000
_cell.angle_alpha   90.00
_cell.angle_beta   90.00
_cell.angle_gamma   90.00
#
_symmetry.space_group_name_H-M   'P 1'
#
loop_
_entity.id
_entity.type
_entity.pdbx_description
1 polymer ?
#
loop_
_entity_poly.entity_id
_entity_poly.type
_entity_poly.pdbx_seq_one_letter_code
_entity_poly.pdbx_strand_id
1 'polypeptide(L)'
;MAVVRAALARHTPDPGDPVGVLAAVGGLEHAALAGFVLAGAARRVPVLVDGVIAASGALAAAALAPDARGAMVAGHRSAEPGATVALRHLGLTPLLDLGMRLGEGSGAMLAVPVVAAAVRVLHEVATFDSAGVSSK
;
A
#
# COMPACT_ATOMS: atom_id res chain seq x y z
N MET A 1 -15.24 17.74 7.56
CA MET A 1 -13.89 17.94 8.12
C MET A 1 -13.85 18.51 9.55
N ALA A 2 -14.98 18.87 10.19
CA ALA A 2 -14.97 19.39 11.56
C ALA A 2 -14.47 18.37 12.59
N VAL A 3 -14.89 17.10 12.48
CA VAL A 3 -14.50 16.02 13.41
C VAL A 3 -12.99 15.74 13.35
N VAL A 4 -12.40 15.62 12.15
CA VAL A 4 -10.96 15.39 11.97
C VAL A 4 -10.15 16.54 12.59
N ARG A 5 -10.56 17.79 12.35
CA ARG A 5 -9.90 18.97 12.96
C ARG A 5 -10.02 18.98 14.49
N ALA A 6 -11.19 18.62 15.02
CA ALA A 6 -11.40 18.54 16.46
C ALA A 6 -10.52 17.46 17.12
N ALA A 7 -10.39 16.28 16.49
CA ALA A 7 -9.52 15.21 16.98
C ALA A 7 -8.04 15.65 16.98
N LEU A 8 -7.56 16.27 15.90
CA LEU A 8 -6.20 16.80 15.82
C LEU A 8 -5.94 17.89 16.87
N ALA A 9 -6.89 18.80 17.10
CA ALA A 9 -6.75 19.86 18.10
C ALA A 9 -6.82 19.32 19.54
N ARG A 10 -7.60 18.26 19.78
CA ARG A 10 -7.72 17.63 21.11
C ARG A 10 -6.48 16.85 21.49
N HIS A 11 -5.93 16.08 20.54
CA HIS A 11 -4.85 15.14 20.84
C HIS A 11 -3.46 15.67 20.51
N THR A 12 -3.35 16.67 19.62
CA THR A 12 -2.09 17.28 19.19
C THR A 12 -0.98 16.24 18.98
N PRO A 13 -1.23 15.20 18.16
CA PRO A 13 -0.30 14.08 18.07
C PRO A 13 1.03 14.53 17.46
N ASP A 14 2.15 14.06 18.03
CA ASP A 14 3.48 14.31 17.50
C ASP A 14 3.71 13.50 16.22
N PRO A 15 3.92 14.13 15.05
CA PRO A 15 4.22 13.41 13.82
C PRO A 15 5.52 12.57 13.88
N GLY A 16 6.41 12.87 14.83
CA GLY A 16 7.62 12.09 15.12
C GLY A 16 7.37 10.80 15.90
N ASP A 17 6.18 10.62 16.48
CA ASP A 17 5.77 9.41 17.19
C ASP A 17 4.63 8.70 16.43
N PRO A 18 4.93 7.81 15.47
CA PRO A 18 3.90 7.12 14.68
C PRO A 18 3.01 6.19 15.52
N VAL A 19 3.50 5.64 16.64
CA VAL A 19 2.66 4.84 17.56
C VAL A 19 1.69 5.75 18.29
N GLY A 20 2.17 6.89 18.79
CA GLY A 20 1.36 7.93 19.42
C GLY A 20 0.28 8.47 18.47
N VAL A 21 0.61 8.72 17.21
CA VAL A 21 -0.37 9.14 16.18
C VAL A 21 -1.47 8.09 15.99
N LEU A 22 -1.11 6.81 15.84
CA LEU A 22 -2.08 5.72 15.73
C LEU A 22 -2.98 5.62 16.97
N ALA A 23 -2.40 5.75 18.16
CA ALA A 23 -3.14 5.69 19.42
C ALA A 23 -4.08 6.89 19.61
N ALA A 24 -3.70 8.08 19.13
CA ALA A 24 -4.44 9.32 19.30
C ALA A 24 -5.59 9.50 18.31
N VAL A 25 -5.35 9.22 17.02
CA VAL A 25 -6.27 9.56 15.93
C VAL A 25 -6.43 8.45 14.88
N GLY A 26 -5.87 7.28 15.13
CA GLY A 26 -6.06 6.09 14.30
C GLY A 26 -7.23 5.23 14.77
N GLY A 27 -7.11 3.93 14.53
CA GLY A 27 -8.03 2.89 14.99
C GLY A 27 -7.32 1.54 15.09
N LEU A 28 -7.94 0.59 15.79
CA LEU A 28 -7.35 -0.75 16.00
C LEU A 28 -7.04 -1.45 14.67
N GLU A 29 -7.92 -1.31 13.68
CA GLU A 29 -7.71 -1.86 12.34
C GLU A 29 -6.50 -1.22 11.62
N HIS A 30 -6.28 0.08 11.78
CA HIS A 30 -5.12 0.78 11.19
C HIS A 30 -3.81 0.28 11.81
N ALA A 31 -3.80 0.09 13.14
CA ALA A 31 -2.65 -0.44 13.85
C ALA A 31 -2.35 -1.90 13.45
N ALA A 32 -3.40 -2.72 13.31
CA ALA A 32 -3.26 -4.10 12.82
C ALA A 32 -2.70 -4.15 11.39
N LEU A 33 -3.19 -3.29 10.49
CA LEU A 33 -2.69 -3.19 9.12
C LEU A 33 -1.23 -2.70 9.06
N ALA A 34 -0.85 -1.76 9.92
CA ALA A 34 0.55 -1.34 10.04
C ALA A 34 1.44 -2.53 10.44
N GLY A 35 1.02 -3.31 11.44
CA GLY A 35 1.69 -4.54 11.85
C GLY A 35 1.76 -5.59 10.72
N PHE A 36 0.68 -5.76 9.96
CA PHE A 36 0.64 -6.65 8.80
C PHE A 36 1.68 -6.27 7.74
N VAL A 37 1.78 -4.99 7.41
CA VAL A 37 2.77 -4.46 6.45
C VAL A 37 4.20 -4.67 6.96
N LEU A 38 4.47 -4.34 8.23
CA LEU A 38 5.78 -4.55 8.86
C LEU A 38 6.16 -6.04 8.87
N ALA A 39 5.22 -6.92 9.19
CA ALA A 39 5.42 -8.37 9.19
C ALA A 39 5.70 -8.93 7.79
N GLY A 40 5.03 -8.41 6.76
CA GLY A 40 5.30 -8.73 5.35
C GLY A 40 6.71 -8.30 4.94
N ALA A 41 7.09 -7.06 5.26
CA ALA A 41 8.42 -6.52 5.00
C ALA A 41 9.53 -7.35 5.67
N ALA A 42 9.38 -7.65 6.96
CA ALA A 42 10.34 -8.47 7.71
C ALA A 42 10.51 -9.88 7.12
N ARG A 43 9.44 -10.44 6.52
CA ARG A 43 9.44 -11.76 5.87
C ARG A 43 9.80 -11.71 4.38
N ARG A 44 10.06 -10.51 3.82
CA ARG A 44 10.26 -10.29 2.38
C ARG A 44 9.10 -10.82 1.53
N VAL A 45 7.88 -10.69 2.05
CA VAL A 45 6.65 -11.05 1.35
C VAL A 45 5.98 -9.76 0.87
N PRO A 46 5.71 -9.59 -0.44
CA PRO A 46 5.00 -8.42 -0.94
C PRO A 46 3.61 -8.27 -0.31
N VAL A 47 3.24 -7.03 0.01
CA VAL A 47 1.96 -6.65 0.60
C VAL A 47 1.20 -5.77 -0.38
N LEU A 48 0.04 -6.24 -0.83
CA LEU A 48 -0.83 -5.47 -1.72
C LEU A 48 -1.69 -4.51 -0.88
N VAL A 49 -1.53 -3.21 -1.14
CA VAL A 49 -2.30 -2.14 -0.49
C VAL A 49 -3.61 -1.93 -1.25
N ASP A 50 -4.73 -2.01 -0.54
CA ASP A 50 -6.08 -1.84 -1.05
C ASP A 50 -6.49 -0.35 -1.13
N GLY A 51 -7.60 0.05 -0.50
CA GLY A 51 -8.11 1.41 -0.47
C GLY A 51 -7.54 2.29 0.65
N VAL A 52 -8.29 3.34 1.03
CA VAL A 52 -7.81 4.40 1.92
C VAL A 52 -7.41 3.90 3.32
N ILE A 53 -8.16 2.94 3.88
CA ILE A 53 -7.89 2.38 5.20
C ILE A 53 -6.57 1.60 5.20
N ALA A 54 -6.38 0.70 4.22
CA ALA A 54 -5.12 -0.02 4.03
C ALA A 54 -3.94 0.95 3.80
N ALA A 55 -4.13 1.98 2.98
CA ALA A 55 -3.10 2.99 2.71
C ALA A 55 -2.71 3.78 3.98
N SER A 56 -3.66 4.03 4.89
CA SER A 56 -3.35 4.69 6.16
C SER A 56 -2.53 3.81 7.13
N GLY A 57 -2.80 2.50 7.18
CA GLY A 57 -1.96 1.54 7.91
C GLY A 57 -0.56 1.43 7.28
N ALA A 58 -0.48 1.45 5.95
CA ALA A 58 0.78 1.47 5.22
C ALA A 58 1.62 2.75 5.49
N LEU A 59 0.98 3.92 5.62
CA LEU A 59 1.65 5.15 6.05
C LEU A 59 2.26 5.02 7.45
N ALA A 60 1.50 4.46 8.40
CA ALA A 60 2.01 4.25 9.76
C ALA A 60 3.16 3.23 9.78
N ALA A 61 3.06 2.12 9.03
CA ALA A 61 4.15 1.17 8.87
C ALA A 61 5.42 1.82 8.29
N ALA A 62 5.27 2.65 7.26
CA ALA A 62 6.38 3.38 6.65
C ALA A 62 6.99 4.45 7.55
N ALA A 63 6.21 5.02 8.48
CA ALA A 63 6.73 5.94 9.48
C ALA A 63 7.49 5.20 10.60
N LEU A 64 7.02 4.00 10.98
CA LEU A 64 7.69 3.13 11.96
C LEU A 64 8.99 2.52 11.41
N ALA A 65 8.98 2.06 10.16
CA ALA A 65 10.12 1.48 9.47
C ALA A 65 10.10 1.90 7.99
N PRO A 66 10.88 2.92 7.60
CA PRO A 66 10.89 3.45 6.23
C PRO A 66 11.12 2.39 5.15
N ASP A 67 11.94 1.39 5.43
CA ASP A 67 12.26 0.29 4.50
C ASP A 67 11.07 -0.62 4.20
N ALA A 68 10.02 -0.60 5.03
CA ALA A 68 8.81 -1.39 4.80
C ALA A 68 8.11 -1.02 3.48
N ARG A 69 8.34 0.20 2.97
CA ARG A 69 7.85 0.63 1.64
C ARG A 69 8.29 -0.32 0.52
N GLY A 70 9.48 -0.91 0.64
CA GLY A 70 10.01 -1.83 -0.36
C GLY A 70 9.22 -3.13 -0.52
N ALA A 71 8.36 -3.46 0.45
CA ALA A 71 7.47 -4.62 0.37
C ALA A 71 6.07 -4.27 -0.15
N MET A 72 5.73 -2.99 -0.31
CA MET A 72 4.37 -2.57 -0.65
C MET A 72 4.15 -2.53 -2.17
N VAL A 73 3.00 -3.01 -2.62
CA VAL A 73 2.51 -2.86 -3.99
C VAL A 73 1.11 -2.26 -3.91
N ALA A 74 0.86 -1.14 -4.59
CA ALA A 74 -0.48 -0.56 -4.60
C ALA A 74 -1.40 -1.35 -5.55
N GLY A 75 -2.42 -2.01 -5.01
CA GLY A 75 -3.33 -2.85 -5.79
C GLY A 75 -4.19 -2.02 -6.74
N HIS A 76 -4.85 -0.99 -6.22
CA HIS A 76 -5.70 -0.11 -7.03
C HIS A 76 -5.69 1.35 -6.56
N ARG A 77 -6.15 2.24 -7.43
CA ARG A 77 -6.52 3.61 -7.10
C ARG A 77 -7.94 3.61 -6.54
N SER A 78 -8.10 3.81 -5.23
CA SER A 78 -9.44 4.05 -4.67
C SER A 78 -9.98 5.39 -5.15
N ALA A 79 -11.29 5.45 -5.40
CA ALA A 79 -12.00 6.69 -5.69
C ALA A 79 -12.04 7.65 -4.48
N GLU A 80 -11.65 7.19 -3.29
CA GLU A 80 -11.54 8.02 -2.10
C GLU A 80 -10.28 8.91 -2.15
N PRO A 81 -10.40 10.25 -2.05
CA PRO A 81 -9.28 11.16 -2.27
C PRO A 81 -8.06 10.92 -1.37
N GLY A 82 -8.29 10.47 -0.13
CA GLY A 82 -7.22 10.19 0.84
C GLY A 82 -6.27 9.09 0.39
N ALA A 83 -6.74 8.09 -0.38
CA ALA A 83 -5.91 7.01 -0.87
C ALA A 83 -4.85 7.53 -1.85
N THR A 84 -5.24 8.41 -2.78
CA THR A 84 -4.29 8.99 -3.75
C THR A 84 -3.21 9.84 -3.06
N VAL A 85 -3.59 10.60 -2.03
CA VAL A 85 -2.62 11.37 -1.23
C VAL A 85 -1.64 10.45 -0.51
N ALA A 86 -2.14 9.37 0.10
CA ALA A 86 -1.33 8.39 0.81
C ALA A 86 -0.37 7.65 -0.13
N LEU A 87 -0.84 7.14 -1.27
CA LEU A 87 0.00 6.45 -2.25
C LEU A 87 1.11 7.36 -2.80
N ARG A 88 0.79 8.63 -3.06
CA ARG A 88 1.80 9.62 -3.46
C ARG A 88 2.87 9.83 -2.39
N HIS A 89 2.48 9.94 -1.12
CA HIS A 89 3.44 10.07 -0.02
C HIS A 89 4.32 8.82 0.15
N LEU A 90 3.75 7.64 -0.11
CA LEU A 90 4.47 6.36 -0.08
C LEU A 90 5.34 6.13 -1.34
N GLY A 91 5.17 6.93 -2.39
CA GLY A 91 5.85 6.73 -3.67
C GLY A 91 5.35 5.52 -4.46
N LEU A 92 4.09 5.11 -4.24
CA LEU A 92 3.51 3.92 -4.87
C LEU A 92 2.60 4.29 -6.05
N THR A 93 2.77 3.58 -7.17
CA THR A 93 1.88 3.67 -8.32
C THR A 93 0.89 2.50 -8.29
N PRO A 94 -0.43 2.75 -8.31
CA PRO A 94 -1.42 1.68 -8.29
C PRO A 94 -1.43 0.89 -9.61
N LEU A 95 -1.59 -0.43 -9.51
CA LEU A 95 -1.69 -1.33 -10.67
C LEU A 95 -3.00 -1.18 -11.43
N LEU A 96 -4.10 -0.94 -10.73
CA LEU A 96 -5.44 -0.84 -11.29
C LEU A 96 -6.06 0.54 -11.04
N ASP A 97 -6.87 1.03 -11.97
CA ASP A 97 -7.77 2.17 -11.74
C ASP A 97 -9.15 1.85 -12.32
N LEU A 98 -10.05 1.43 -11.42
CA LEU A 98 -11.38 0.89 -11.77
C LEU A 98 -12.51 1.68 -11.09
N GLY A 99 -12.22 2.85 -10.50
CA GLY A 99 -13.21 3.64 -9.76
C GLY A 99 -13.77 2.95 -8.50
N MET A 100 -13.05 1.98 -7.94
CA MET A 100 -13.48 1.19 -6.78
C MET A 100 -13.38 1.97 -5.46
N ARG A 101 -14.29 1.66 -4.52
CA ARG A 101 -14.32 2.23 -3.16
C ARG A 101 -15.03 1.33 -2.13
N LEU A 102 -15.05 0.02 -2.39
CA LEU A 102 -15.68 -0.95 -1.48
C LEU A 102 -14.81 -1.18 -0.23
N GLY A 103 -13.48 -1.27 -0.42
CA GLY A 103 -12.56 -1.64 0.64
C GLY A 103 -12.47 -3.16 0.80
N GLU A 104 -12.27 -3.62 2.03
CA GLU A 104 -12.22 -5.05 2.41
C GLU A 104 -11.13 -5.87 1.70
N GLY A 105 -10.13 -5.22 1.10
CA GLY A 105 -9.09 -5.90 0.33
C GLY A 105 -9.49 -6.24 -1.11
N SER A 106 -10.67 -5.81 -1.56
CA SER A 106 -11.20 -6.16 -2.88
C SER A 106 -10.32 -5.69 -4.05
N GLY A 107 -9.82 -4.46 -4.02
CA GLY A 107 -8.92 -3.93 -5.04
C GLY A 107 -7.51 -4.52 -4.97
N ALA A 108 -7.02 -4.83 -3.76
CA ALA A 108 -5.78 -5.60 -3.59
C ALA A 108 -5.90 -7.00 -4.20
N MET A 109 -6.99 -7.73 -3.94
CA MET A 109 -7.20 -9.08 -4.48
C MET A 109 -7.41 -9.10 -5.99
N LEU A 110 -8.08 -8.10 -6.56
CA LEU A 110 -8.18 -7.96 -8.02
C LEU A 110 -6.83 -7.72 -8.70
N ALA A 111 -5.85 -7.17 -7.97
CA ALA A 111 -4.50 -6.94 -8.50
C ALA A 111 -3.57 -8.16 -8.41
N VAL A 112 -3.93 -9.20 -7.64
CA VAL A 112 -3.12 -10.42 -7.49
C VAL A 112 -2.81 -11.09 -8.84
N PRO A 113 -3.76 -11.28 -9.77
CA PRO A 113 -3.47 -11.86 -11.08
C PRO A 113 -2.46 -11.06 -11.90
N VAL A 114 -2.43 -9.73 -11.76
CA VAL A 114 -1.48 -8.85 -12.46
C VAL A 114 -0.07 -9.06 -11.90
N VAL A 115 0.08 -9.12 -10.57
CA VAL A 115 1.37 -9.41 -9.93
C VAL A 115 1.86 -10.81 -10.32
N ALA A 116 0.99 -11.82 -10.28
CA ALA A 116 1.33 -13.18 -10.69
C ALA A 116 1.75 -13.24 -12.17
N ALA A 117 1.06 -12.53 -13.05
CA ALA A 117 1.43 -12.44 -14.47
C ALA A 117 2.82 -11.81 -14.65
N ALA A 118 3.16 -10.75 -13.90
CA ALA A 118 4.48 -10.13 -13.96
C ALA A 118 5.60 -11.12 -13.55
N VAL A 119 5.38 -11.90 -12.49
CA VAL A 119 6.32 -12.96 -12.06
C VAL A 119 6.47 -14.03 -13.14
N ARG A 120 5.37 -14.47 -13.75
CA ARG A 120 5.41 -15.45 -14.85
C ARG A 120 6.15 -14.92 -16.06
N VAL A 121 5.94 -13.65 -16.43
CA VAL A 121 6.68 -13.02 -17.53
C VAL A 121 8.19 -13.06 -17.26
N LEU A 122 8.62 -12.77 -16.04
CA LEU A 122 10.04 -12.81 -15.65
C LEU A 122 10.64 -14.23 -15.75
N HIS A 123 9.85 -15.27 -15.48
CA HIS A 123 10.34 -16.65 -15.46
C HIS A 123 10.18 -17.39 -16.79
N GLU A 124 9.14 -17.09 -17.56
CA GLU A 124 8.67 -17.95 -18.67
C GLU A 124 8.89 -17.31 -20.04
N VAL A 125 9.07 -15.98 -20.13
CA VAL A 125 9.31 -15.34 -21.43
C VAL A 125 10.75 -15.61 -21.88
N ALA A 126 10.86 -16.27 -23.03
CA ALA A 126 12.13 -16.52 -23.71
C ALA A 126 12.87 -15.20 -23.98
N THR A 127 14.18 -15.19 -23.70
CA THR A 127 15.05 -14.10 -24.15
C THR A 127 15.15 -14.11 -25.68
N PHE A 128 15.50 -12.98 -26.29
CA PHE A 128 15.66 -12.89 -27.75
C PHE A 128 16.61 -13.96 -28.31
N ASP A 129 17.71 -14.23 -27.60
CA ASP A 129 18.66 -15.29 -27.97
C ASP A 129 18.01 -16.68 -27.96
N SER A 130 17.27 -17.02 -26.89
CA SER A 130 16.59 -18.32 -26.77
C SER A 130 15.41 -18.48 -27.73
N ALA A 131 14.81 -17.36 -28.14
CA ALA A 131 13.69 -17.33 -29.10
C ALA A 131 14.17 -17.29 -30.57
N GLY A 132 15.48 -17.24 -30.83
CA GLY A 132 16.04 -17.19 -32.18
C GLY A 132 15.70 -15.91 -32.94
N VAL A 133 15.43 -14.81 -32.23
CA VAL A 133 15.12 -13.51 -32.84
C VAL A 133 16.43 -12.78 -33.11
N SER A 134 16.92 -12.80 -34.35
CA SER A 134 18.09 -12.01 -34.74
C SER A 134 17.73 -10.52 -34.82
N SER A 135 18.57 -9.64 -34.28
CA SER A 135 18.51 -8.20 -34.59
C SER A 135 18.59 -8.02 -36.11
N LYS A 136 17.59 -7.36 -36.70
CA LYS A 136 17.72 -6.78 -38.04
C LYS A 136 18.65 -5.58 -37.98
#